data_AF-X0VRN4-F1
#
_entry.id   AF-X0VRN4-F1
#
_cell.length_a   1.000
_cell.length_b   1.000
_cell.length_c   1.000
_cell.angle_alpha   90.00
_cell.angle_beta   90.00
_cell.angle_gamma   90.00
#
_symmetry.space_group_name_H-M   'P 1'
#
loop_
_entity.id
_entity.type
_entity.pdbx_description
1 polymer ?
#
loop_
_entity_poly.entity_id
_entity_poly.type
_entity_poly.pdbx_seq_one_letter_code
_entity_poly.pdbx_strand_id
1 'polypeptide(L)' 'MDTFIGILNYLVFFAITAGIYAVLCLGLNIQWGYTGLFNIGIAGFFAVGAYTSALLSGPPPGPLDWRTVGGFQLP' A
#
# COMPACT_ATOMS: atom_id res chain seq x y z
N MET A 1 14.37 6.46 25.11
CA MET A 1 13.57 5.29 24.63
C MET A 1 12.89 5.60 23.30
N ASP A 2 12.62 6.86 23.02
CA ASP A 2 11.88 7.37 21.85
C ASP A 2 12.63 7.15 20.53
N THR A 3 13.96 7.30 20.53
CA THR A 3 14.79 7.06 19.34
C THR A 3 14.78 5.60 18.89
N PHE A 4 14.83 4.66 19.85
CA PHE A 4 14.79 3.23 19.55
C PHE A 4 13.45 2.82 18.93
N ILE A 5 12.34 3.32 19.49
CA ILE A 5 10.99 3.10 18.96
C ILE A 5 10.84 3.73 17.56
N GLY A 6 11.44 4.91 17.34
CA GLY A 6 11.47 5.55 16.01
C GLY A 6 12.19 4.72 14.95
N ILE A 7 13.38 4.19 15.29
CA ILE A 7 14.14 3.30 14.39
C ILE A 7 13.33 2.04 14.07
N LEU A 8 12.70 1.43 15.08
CA LEU A 8 11.90 0.23 14.88
C LEU A 8 10.70 0.48 13.94
N ASN A 9 9.96 1.58 14.13
CA ASN A 9 8.85 1.95 13.24
C ASN A 9 9.32 2.16 11.80
N TYR A 10 10.48 2.80 11.61
CA TYR A 10 11.06 3.01 10.29
C TYR A 10 11.43 1.69 9.60
N LEU A 11 12.00 0.73 10.33
CA LEU A 11 12.28 -0.60 9.80
C LEU A 11 11.01 -1.37 9.45
N VAL A 12 9.97 -1.27 10.28
CA VAL A 12 8.67 -1.89 10.02
C VAL A 12 8.05 -1.31 8.74
N PHE A 13 8.06 0.01 8.56
CA PHE A 13 7.60 0.66 7.33
C PHE A 13 8.30 0.13 6.08
N PHE A 14 9.63 0.01 6.13
CA PHE A 14 10.39 -0.56 5.02
C PHE A 14 10.10 -2.03 4.79
N ALA A 15 9.98 -2.83 5.85
CA ALA A 15 9.66 -4.25 5.75
C ALA A 15 8.30 -4.48 5.10
N ILE A 16 7.29 -3.68 5.46
CA ILE A 16 5.96 -3.71 4.84
C ILE A 16 6.06 -3.37 3.36
N THR A 17 6.72 -2.27 3.02
CA THR A 17 6.87 -1.81 1.63
C THR A 17 7.62 -2.83 0.78
N ALA A 18 8.74 -3.34 1.28
CA ALA A 18 9.53 -4.38 0.62
C ALA A 18 8.76 -5.69 0.46
N GLY A 19 7.99 -6.10 1.48
CA GLY A 19 7.15 -7.29 1.44
C GLY A 19 6.07 -7.21 0.36
N ILE A 20 5.41 -6.06 0.23
CA ILE A 20 4.40 -5.85 -0.82
C ILE A 20 5.04 -5.97 -2.22
N TYR A 21 6.18 -5.30 -2.45
CA TYR A 21 6.87 -5.40 -3.74
C TYR A 21 7.43 -6.80 -4.01
N ALA A 22 7.90 -7.51 -2.99
CA ALA A 22 8.35 -8.89 -3.14
C ALA A 22 7.22 -9.81 -3.64
N VAL A 23 6.01 -9.68 -3.09
CA VAL A 23 4.83 -10.43 -3.54
C VAL A 23 4.45 -10.05 -4.98
N LEU A 24 4.50 -8.76 -5.33
CA LEU A 24 4.23 -8.29 -6.70
C LEU A 24 5.24 -8.87 -7.70
N CYS A 25 6.54 -8.81 -7.38
CA CYS A 25 7.60 -9.37 -8.21
C CYS A 25 7.44 -10.89 -8.35
N LEU A 26 7.11 -11.61 -7.28
CA LEU A 26 6.87 -13.05 -7.32
C LEU A 26 5.69 -13.40 -8.24
N GLY A 27 4.56 -12.70 -8.10
CA GLY A 27 3.38 -12.91 -8.95
C GLY A 27 3.67 -12.65 -10.43
N LEU A 28 4.41 -11.57 -10.72
CA LEU A 28 4.81 -11.24 -12.09
C LEU A 28 5.79 -12.27 -12.66
N ASN A 29 6.73 -12.76 -11.85
CA ASN A 29 7.67 -13.81 -12.27
C ASN A 29 6.94 -15.12 -12.58
N ILE A 30 5.90 -15.45 -11.80
CA ILE A 30 5.11 -16.66 -12.04
C ILE A 30 4.29 -16.55 -13.33
N GLN A 31 3.55 -15.46 -13.52
CA GLN A 31 2.68 -15.33 -14.68
C GLN A 31 3.48 -15.04 -15.96
N TRP A 32 4.33 -14.01 -15.94
CA TRP A 32 5.06 -13.62 -17.12
C TRP A 32 6.34 -14.44 -17.32
N GLY A 33 7.11 -14.66 -16.26
CA GLY A 33 8.39 -15.36 -16.33
C GLY A 33 8.25 -16.85 -16.63
N TYR A 34 7.40 -17.58 -15.90
CA TYR A 34 7.24 -19.02 -16.09
C TYR A 34 6.21 -19.40 -17.15
N THR A 35 5.07 -18.71 -17.21
CA THR A 35 4.00 -19.09 -18.15
C THR A 35 3.95 -18.26 -19.42
N GLY A 36 4.71 -17.15 -19.50
CA GLY A 36 4.70 -16.25 -20.66
C GLY A 36 3.42 -15.43 -20.80
N LEU A 37 2.50 -15.50 -19.83
CA LEU A 37 1.21 -14.83 -19.87
C LEU A 37 1.33 -13.43 -19.29
N PHE A 38 0.98 -12.43 -20.11
CA PHE A 38 0.99 -11.04 -19.70
C PHE A 38 -0.32 -10.67 -18.98
N ASN A 39 -0.20 -10.17 -17.74
CA ASN A 39 -1.33 -9.75 -16.93
C ASN A 39 -1.02 -8.41 -16.23
N ILE A 40 -1.67 -7.34 -16.68
CA ILE A 40 -1.59 -6.00 -16.05
C ILE A 40 -2.58 -5.85 -14.88
N GLY A 41 -3.59 -6.72 -14.79
CA GLY A 41 -4.64 -6.66 -13.77
C GLY A 41 -4.10 -6.70 -12.34
N ILE A 42 -2.96 -7.35 -12.11
CA ILE A 42 -2.27 -7.37 -10.82
C ILE A 42 -1.93 -5.95 -10.33
N ALA A 43 -1.44 -5.08 -11.22
CA ALA A 43 -1.13 -3.69 -10.88
C ALA A 43 -2.42 -2.91 -10.53
N GLY A 44 -3.53 -3.21 -11.22
CA GLY A 44 -4.85 -2.66 -10.90
C GLY A 44 -5.32 -3.05 -9.50
N PHE A 45 -5.23 -4.33 -9.13
CA PHE A 45 -5.61 -4.78 -7.78
C PHE A 45 -4.71 -4.19 -6.69
N PHE A 46 -3.41 -4.06 -6.96
CA PHE A 46 -2.50 -3.35 -6.07
C PHE A 46 -2.91 -1.88 -5.86
N ALA A 47 -3.24 -1.17 -6.94
CA ALA A 47 -3.69 0.22 -6.87
C ALA A 47 -5.00 0.37 -6.07
N VAL A 48 -5.94 -0.56 -6.23
CA VAL A 48 -7.19 -0.59 -5.45
C VAL A 48 -6.88 -0.71 -3.95
N GLY A 49 -6.04 -1.66 -3.54
CA GLY A 49 -5.67 -1.83 -2.13
C GLY A 49 -4.93 -0.63 -1.54
N ALA A 50 -4.01 -0.02 -2.31
CA ALA A 50 -3.31 1.20 -1.92
C ALA A 50 -4.30 2.37 -1.71
N TYR A 51 -5.27 2.53 -2.61
CA TYR A 51 -6.29 3.56 -2.49
C TYR A 51 -7.23 3.31 -1.31
N THR A 52 -7.64 2.05 -1.08
CA THR A 52 -8.41 1.67 0.12
C THR A 52 -7.67 2.01 1.41
N SER A 53 -6.37 1.72 1.48
CA SER A 53 -5.55 2.07 2.64
C SER A 53 -5.48 3.59 2.84
N ALA A 54 -5.31 4.36 1.75
CA ALA A 54 -5.32 5.82 1.82
C ALA A 54 -6.68 6.40 2.27
N LEU A 55 -7.79 5.79 1.86
CA LEU A 55 -9.14 6.20 2.31
C LEU A 55 -9.35 5.92 3.80
N LEU A 56 -8.80 4.82 4.32
CA LEU A 56 -8.95 4.43 5.73
C LEU A 56 -8.05 5.26 6.65
N SER A 57 -6.76 5.36 6.33
CA SER A 57 -5.76 6.00 7.19
C SER A 57 -5.52 7.48 6.87
N GLY A 58 -6.13 8.00 5.81
CA GLY A 58 -6.04 9.41 5.44
C GLY A 58 -6.64 10.35 6.49
N PRO A 59 -6.21 11.61 6.51
CA PRO A 59 -6.81 12.63 7.39
C PRO A 59 -8.27 12.90 7.00
N PRO A 60 -9.14 13.29 7.95
CA PRO A 60 -10.55 13.51 7.68
C PRO A 60 -10.72 14.74 6.78
N PRO A 61 -11.77 14.76 5.94
CA PRO A 61 -12.12 15.94 5.17
C PRO A 61 -12.30 17.15 6.10
N GLY A 62 -11.73 18.28 5.71
CA GLY A 62 -11.95 19.52 6.44
C GLY A 62 -13.42 19.97 6.38
N PRO A 63 -13.87 20.87 7.28
CA PRO A 63 -15.28 21.31 7.35
C PRO A 63 -15.87 21.90 6.05
N LEU A 64 -15.02 22.31 5.11
CA LEU A 64 -15.42 22.89 3.81
C LEU A 64 -15.04 22.00 2.61
N ASP A 65 -14.47 20.82 2.86
CA ASP A 65 -13.96 19.93 1.81
C ASP A 65 -14.97 18.85 1.43
N TRP A 66 -16.05 19.26 0.77
CA TRP A 66 -17.15 18.41 0.30
C TRP A 66 -16.78 17.49 -0.87
N ARG A 67 -15.55 17.60 -1.38
CA ARG A 67 -15.04 16.84 -2.53
C ARG A 67 -14.28 15.59 -2.11
N THR A 68 -13.82 15.53 -0.87
CA THR A 68 -13.01 14.44 -0.35
C THR A 68 -13.91 13.40 0.28
N VAL A 69 -13.90 12.19 -0.27
CA VAL A 69 -14.57 11.01 0.31
C VAL A 69 -13.49 10.14 0.96
N GLY A 70 -13.69 9.72 2.21
CA GLY A 70 -12.73 8.93 2.99
C GLY A 70 -12.14 9.72 4.15
N GLY A 71 -10.94 9.34 4.60
CA GLY A 71 -10.24 10.02 5.69
C GLY A 71 -10.71 9.58 7.08
N PHE A 72 -10.91 8.28 7.27
CA PHE A 72 -11.48 7.75 8.51
C PHE A 72 -10.56 7.84 9.73
N GLN A 73 -9.34 8.40 9.58
CA GLN A 73 -8.38 8.56 10.66
C GLN A 73 -8.03 7.24 11.36
N LEU A 74 -8.18 6.12 10.66
CA LEU A 74 -7.79 4.83 11.19
C LEU A 74 -6.26 4.73 11.21
N PRO A 75 -5.68 3.99 12.17
CA PRO A 75 -4.24 3.76 12.23
C PRO A 75 -3.62 3.20 10.94
#